data_AF-A0AAX3CQ39-F1
#
_entry.id   AF-A0AAX3CQ39-F1
#
_cell.length_a   1.000
_cell.length_b   1.000
_cell.length_c   1.000
_cell.angle_alpha   90.00
_cell.angle_beta   90.00
_cell.angle_gamma   90.00
#
_symmetry.space_group_name_H-M   'P 1'
#
loop_
_entity.id
_entity.type
_entity.pdbx_description
1 polymer ?
#
loop_
_entity_poly.entity_id
_entity_poly.type
_entity_poly.pdbx_seq_one_letter_code
_entity_poly.pdbx_strand_id
1 'polypeptide(L)'
;MNDFYEKQNEPHMLKLLAGQREIYSEVKAILMKGFFAGVVIPSILSSIFFVMSFYPGYTGPWMKTLLTIYGLVFFIINHFIMEYVSNCKKKAARIQEEYDTSLFNMEWNDIVAGKKIPISESIEYAQKHLATEGERRLHNWYLNAPMSVSAPLMVMLCQSKNMGWDAGLKRKTSTFLSIILALNIIMFAITFIFTNPTYLQFIAFVAILLPTYQFYYRYVSENKKSVARADELRTLVENTLRQVVKEHAYDKKALEKQSRLVQDQIFNYRATGNPVPDFMHKRNRTKDEERYDRIFEEYSSQLQGIATSS
;
A
#
# COMPACT_ATOMS: atom_id res chain seq x y z
N MET A 1 10.09 -18.04 -25.68
CA MET A 1 9.65 -16.71 -25.23
C MET A 1 8.48 -16.88 -24.29
N ASN A 2 8.32 -16.00 -23.31
CA ASN A 2 7.13 -15.96 -22.46
C ASN A 2 5.97 -15.24 -23.20
N ASP A 3 4.73 -15.53 -22.81
CA ASP A 3 3.48 -14.97 -23.35
C ASP A 3 2.85 -13.95 -22.38
N PHE A 4 3.65 -13.40 -21.44
CA PHE A 4 3.12 -12.59 -20.34
C PHE A 4 2.52 -11.27 -20.84
N TYR A 5 3.02 -10.73 -21.95
CA TYR A 5 2.55 -9.46 -22.50
C TYR A 5 1.11 -9.57 -23.02
N GLU A 6 0.79 -10.67 -23.69
CA GLU A 6 -0.54 -10.99 -24.20
C GLU A 6 -1.45 -11.43 -23.05
N LYS A 7 -0.97 -12.36 -22.22
CA LYS A 7 -1.74 -12.97 -21.14
C LYS A 7 -2.23 -11.97 -20.10
N GLN A 8 -1.40 -11.00 -19.68
CA GLN A 8 -1.81 -9.97 -18.71
C GLN A 8 -3.01 -9.12 -19.20
N ASN A 9 -3.21 -9.06 -20.52
CA ASN A 9 -4.22 -8.23 -21.18
C ASN A 9 -5.48 -9.03 -21.57
N GLU A 10 -5.55 -10.32 -21.22
CA GLU A 10 -6.74 -11.13 -21.47
C GLU A 10 -7.96 -10.63 -20.67
N PRO A 11 -9.19 -10.75 -21.21
CA PRO A 11 -10.39 -10.22 -20.54
C PRO A 11 -10.60 -10.75 -19.11
N HIS A 12 -10.25 -12.02 -18.86
CA HIS A 12 -10.39 -12.60 -17.53
C HIS A 12 -9.37 -12.02 -16.53
N MET A 13 -8.15 -11.73 -16.99
CA MET A 13 -7.08 -11.14 -16.21
C MET A 13 -7.37 -9.68 -15.86
N LEU A 14 -7.91 -8.92 -16.82
CA LEU A 14 -8.35 -7.54 -16.58
C LEU A 14 -9.48 -7.47 -15.54
N LYS A 15 -10.40 -8.44 -15.53
CA LYS A 15 -11.45 -8.53 -14.50
C LYS A 15 -10.88 -8.76 -13.10
N LEU A 16 -9.86 -9.61 -12.95
CA LEU A 16 -9.19 -9.78 -11.66
C LEU A 16 -8.53 -8.47 -11.20
N LEU A 17 -7.85 -7.75 -12.10
CA LEU A 17 -7.27 -6.44 -11.79
C LEU A 17 -8.33 -5.40 -11.43
N ALA A 18 -9.46 -5.39 -12.12
CA ALA A 18 -10.60 -4.52 -11.82
C ALA A 18 -11.16 -4.82 -10.42
N GLY A 19 -11.41 -6.10 -10.11
CA GLY A 19 -11.97 -6.53 -8.84
C GLY A 19 -11.10 -6.17 -7.63
N GLN A 20 -9.79 -6.44 -7.70
CA GLN A 20 -8.89 -6.06 -6.59
C GLN A 20 -8.81 -4.53 -6.42
N ARG A 21 -8.83 -3.76 -7.52
CA ARG A 21 -8.76 -2.29 -7.44
C ARG A 21 -9.97 -1.70 -6.77
N GLU A 22 -11.17 -2.19 -7.09
CA GLU A 22 -12.40 -1.71 -6.47
C GLU A 22 -12.33 -1.85 -4.95
N ILE A 23 -12.00 -3.05 -4.47
CA ILE A 23 -11.90 -3.33 -3.03
C ILE A 23 -10.83 -2.45 -2.38
N TYR A 24 -9.66 -2.28 -3.01
CA TYR A 24 -8.61 -1.40 -2.46
C TYR A 24 -9.03 0.07 -2.43
N SER A 25 -9.74 0.57 -3.45
CA SER A 25 -10.23 1.94 -3.48
C SER A 25 -11.30 2.19 -2.41
N GLU A 26 -12.21 1.23 -2.18
CA GLU A 26 -13.15 1.28 -1.05
C GLU A 26 -12.43 1.34 0.31
N VAL A 27 -11.45 0.46 0.51
CA VAL A 27 -10.62 0.44 1.73
C VAL A 27 -9.92 1.79 1.94
N LYS A 28 -9.32 2.36 0.89
CA LYS A 28 -8.65 3.67 0.97
C LYS A 28 -9.63 4.79 1.31
N ALA A 29 -10.84 4.77 0.74
CA ALA A 29 -11.88 5.75 1.04
C ALA A 29 -12.36 5.65 2.50
N ILE A 30 -12.57 4.45 3.02
CA ILE A 30 -12.94 4.21 4.41
C ILE A 30 -11.84 4.71 5.35
N LEU A 31 -10.58 4.36 5.10
CA LEU A 31 -9.45 4.81 5.91
C LEU A 31 -9.28 6.33 5.87
N MET A 32 -9.51 6.96 4.71
CA MET A 32 -9.47 8.41 4.59
C MET A 32 -10.57 9.07 5.44
N LYS A 33 -11.82 8.59 5.34
CA LYS A 33 -12.93 9.07 6.18
C LYS A 33 -12.66 8.86 7.67
N GLY A 34 -12.13 7.68 8.03
CA GLY A 34 -11.71 7.35 9.39
C GLY A 34 -10.61 8.27 9.91
N PHE A 35 -9.63 8.63 9.07
CA PHE A 35 -8.60 9.61 9.42
C PHE A 35 -9.19 11.00 9.69
N PHE A 36 -10.10 11.49 8.84
CA PHE A 36 -10.75 12.77 9.08
C PHE A 36 -11.58 12.76 10.38
N ALA A 37 -12.38 11.72 10.60
CA ALA A 37 -13.21 11.57 11.79
C ALA A 37 -12.40 11.35 13.08
N GLY A 38 -11.32 10.57 13.02
CA GLY A 38 -10.55 10.18 14.20
C GLY A 38 -9.40 11.11 14.56
N VAL A 39 -8.87 11.85 13.59
CA VAL A 39 -7.67 12.67 13.78
C VAL A 39 -7.95 14.14 13.49
N VAL A 40 -8.44 14.46 12.28
CA VAL A 40 -8.57 15.86 11.84
C VAL A 40 -9.65 16.60 12.63
N ILE A 41 -10.87 16.07 12.69
CA ILE A 41 -11.99 16.69 13.42
C ILE A 41 -11.66 16.87 14.91
N PRO A 42 -11.21 15.84 15.65
CA PRO A 42 -10.81 16.00 17.05
C PRO A 42 -9.69 16.99 17.26
N SER A 43 -8.67 17.02 16.38
CA SER A 43 -7.57 17.97 16.49
C SER A 43 -8.06 19.42 16.32
N ILE A 44 -8.94 19.67 15.35
CA ILE A 44 -9.54 21.00 15.13
C ILE A 44 -10.40 21.39 16.33
N LEU A 45 -11.34 20.54 16.76
CA LEU A 45 -12.24 20.85 17.87
C LEU A 45 -11.47 21.06 19.18
N SER A 46 -10.41 20.30 19.41
CA SER A 46 -9.58 20.44 20.61
C SER A 46 -8.72 21.71 20.55
N SER A 47 -8.26 22.11 19.36
CA SER A 47 -7.57 23.39 19.16
C SER A 47 -8.51 24.58 19.41
N ILE A 48 -9.75 24.51 18.91
CA ILE A 48 -10.80 25.50 19.19
C ILE A 48 -11.08 25.56 20.68
N PHE A 49 -11.27 24.41 21.33
CA PHE A 49 -11.50 24.32 22.77
C PHE A 49 -10.34 24.94 23.58
N PHE A 50 -9.10 24.70 23.16
CA PHE A 50 -7.91 25.31 23.77
C PHE A 50 -7.93 26.84 23.66
N VAL A 51 -8.19 27.40 22.47
CA VAL A 51 -8.29 28.86 22.29
C VAL A 51 -9.42 29.45 23.12
N MET A 52 -10.60 28.80 23.13
CA MET A 52 -11.73 29.25 23.93
C MET A 52 -11.47 29.18 25.43
N SER A 53 -10.54 28.33 25.90
CA SER A 53 -10.17 28.25 27.33
C SER A 53 -9.54 29.54 27.87
N PHE A 54 -9.00 30.40 26.99
CA PHE A 54 -8.55 31.75 27.35
C PHE A 54 -9.71 32.76 27.50
N TYR A 55 -10.92 32.39 27.08
CA TYR A 55 -12.13 33.22 27.11
C TYR A 55 -13.27 32.50 27.88
N PRO A 56 -13.15 32.36 29.21
CA PRO A 56 -14.03 31.48 30.01
C PRO A 56 -15.52 31.81 29.94
N GLY A 57 -15.90 33.06 29.62
CA GLY A 57 -17.31 33.45 29.45
C GLY A 57 -18.07 32.75 28.32
N TYR A 58 -17.37 32.08 27.40
CA TYR A 58 -17.96 31.41 26.24
C TYR A 58 -17.80 29.88 26.24
N THR A 59 -17.18 29.29 27.26
CA THR A 59 -16.92 27.83 27.32
C THR A 59 -17.88 27.11 28.26
N GLY A 60 -18.95 26.53 27.70
CA GLY A 60 -19.88 25.71 28.46
C GLY A 60 -19.30 24.32 28.80
N PRO A 61 -19.58 23.75 29.99
CA PRO A 61 -19.14 22.40 30.36
C PRO A 61 -19.57 21.29 29.38
N TRP A 62 -20.70 21.50 28.71
CA TRP A 62 -21.27 20.58 27.73
C TRP A 62 -20.34 20.27 26.55
N MET A 63 -19.47 21.21 26.15
CA MET A 63 -18.54 21.01 25.03
C MET A 63 -17.52 19.90 25.33
N LYS A 64 -16.99 19.87 26.57
CA LYS A 64 -16.06 18.82 27.01
C LYS A 64 -16.75 17.46 26.98
N THR A 65 -17.96 17.38 27.53
CA THR A 65 -18.76 16.16 27.56
C THR A 65 -19.03 15.62 26.16
N LEU A 66 -19.41 16.48 25.20
CA LEU A 66 -19.63 16.07 23.81
C LEU A 66 -18.35 15.53 23.15
N LEU A 67 -17.20 16.18 23.36
CA LEU A 67 -15.91 15.72 22.84
C LEU A 67 -15.50 14.36 23.41
N THR A 68 -15.71 14.15 24.71
CA THR A 68 -15.45 12.87 25.37
C THR A 68 -16.36 11.77 24.83
N ILE A 69 -17.66 12.04 24.70
CA ILE A 69 -18.63 11.09 24.12
C ILE A 69 -18.25 10.76 22.67
N TYR A 70 -17.92 11.77 21.86
CA TYR A 70 -17.47 11.58 20.49
C TYR A 70 -16.25 10.66 20.41
N GLY A 71 -15.22 10.92 21.23
CA GLY A 71 -14.01 10.12 21.26
C GLY A 71 -14.27 8.66 21.65
N LEU A 72 -15.13 8.43 22.64
CA LEU A 72 -15.52 7.09 23.08
C LEU A 72 -16.28 6.32 21.99
N VAL A 73 -17.30 6.96 21.39
CA VAL A 73 -18.11 6.37 20.32
C VAL A 73 -17.24 6.07 19.10
N PHE A 74 -16.39 7.02 18.70
CA PHE A 74 -15.49 6.82 17.57
C PHE A 74 -14.48 5.70 17.83
N PHE A 75 -13.93 5.58 19.05
CA PHE A 75 -13.03 4.49 19.40
C PHE A 75 -13.67 3.10 19.18
N ILE A 76 -14.92 2.93 19.61
CA ILE A 76 -15.67 1.68 19.42
C ILE A 76 -15.93 1.42 17.94
N ILE A 77 -16.44 2.42 17.20
CA ILE A 77 -16.73 2.29 15.77
C ILE A 77 -15.46 1.98 14.97
N ASN A 78 -14.34 2.64 15.32
CA ASN A 78 -13.06 2.47 14.64
C ASN A 78 -12.53 1.03 14.78
N HIS A 79 -12.79 0.34 15.90
CA HIS A 79 -12.42 -1.06 16.04
C HIS A 79 -13.06 -1.95 14.95
N PHE A 80 -14.37 -1.84 14.76
CA PHE A 80 -15.10 -2.58 13.73
C PHE A 80 -14.72 -2.17 12.32
N ILE A 81 -14.48 -0.88 12.08
CA ILE A 81 -13.99 -0.38 10.78
C ILE A 81 -12.64 -1.04 10.44
N MET A 82 -11.72 -1.12 11.40
CA MET A 82 -10.39 -1.69 11.16
C MET A 82 -10.43 -3.20 10.91
N GLU A 83 -11.35 -3.92 11.56
CA GLU A 83 -11.60 -5.33 11.26
C GLU A 83 -12.15 -5.53 9.84
N TYR A 84 -13.17 -4.74 9.46
CA TYR A 84 -13.73 -4.76 8.10
C TYR A 84 -12.66 -4.45 7.05
N VAL A 85 -11.86 -3.40 7.27
CA VAL A 85 -10.73 -3.02 6.40
C VAL A 85 -9.74 -4.18 6.26
N SER A 86 -9.37 -4.83 7.36
CA SER A 86 -8.46 -5.98 7.35
C SER A 86 -8.98 -7.12 6.47
N ASN A 87 -10.27 -7.43 6.57
CA ASN A 87 -10.91 -8.47 5.77
C ASN A 87 -10.96 -8.09 4.27
N CYS A 88 -11.33 -6.84 3.94
CA CYS A 88 -11.31 -6.36 2.56
C CYS A 88 -9.91 -6.38 1.94
N LYS A 89 -8.87 -5.98 2.68
CA LYS A 89 -7.48 -6.06 2.19
C LYS A 89 -7.07 -7.50 1.88
N LYS A 90 -7.39 -8.45 2.75
CA LYS A 90 -7.13 -9.88 2.52
C LYS A 90 -7.88 -10.37 1.26
N LYS A 91 -9.12 -9.92 1.07
CA LYS A 91 -9.89 -10.25 -0.13
C LYS A 91 -9.21 -9.72 -1.40
N ALA A 92 -8.89 -8.43 -1.45
CA ALA A 92 -8.20 -7.82 -2.58
C ALA A 92 -6.86 -8.50 -2.88
N ALA A 93 -6.09 -8.82 -1.83
CA ALA A 93 -4.83 -9.54 -1.96
C ALA A 93 -5.00 -10.94 -2.56
N ARG A 94 -6.09 -11.65 -2.26
CA ARG A 94 -6.39 -12.97 -2.86
C ARG A 94 -6.72 -12.88 -4.35
N ILE A 95 -7.53 -11.90 -4.75
CA ILE A 95 -7.83 -11.66 -6.17
C ILE A 95 -6.53 -11.31 -6.92
N GLN A 96 -5.68 -10.48 -6.33
CA GLN A 96 -4.40 -10.12 -6.94
C GLN A 96 -3.40 -11.29 -6.96
N GLU A 97 -3.42 -12.16 -5.96
CA GLU A 97 -2.64 -13.40 -5.97
C GLU A 97 -3.14 -14.36 -7.04
N GLU A 98 -4.44 -14.45 -7.26
CA GLU A 98 -5.01 -15.25 -8.34
C GLU A 98 -4.57 -14.73 -9.71
N TYR A 99 -4.55 -13.41 -9.89
CA TYR A 99 -3.97 -12.78 -11.08
C TYR A 99 -2.48 -13.14 -11.24
N ASP A 100 -1.66 -12.92 -10.22
CA ASP A 100 -0.21 -13.15 -10.31
C ASP A 100 0.12 -14.64 -10.53
N THR A 101 -0.52 -15.55 -9.79
CA THR A 101 -0.30 -17.00 -9.95
C THR A 101 -0.78 -17.51 -11.29
N SER A 102 -1.90 -17.00 -11.81
CA SER A 102 -2.38 -17.34 -13.15
C SER A 102 -1.43 -16.82 -14.23
N LEU A 103 -0.94 -15.58 -14.12
CA LEU A 103 0.01 -15.00 -15.06
C LEU A 103 1.32 -15.79 -15.07
N PHE A 104 1.91 -16.00 -13.89
CA PHE A 104 3.21 -16.63 -13.72
C PHE A 104 3.18 -18.16 -13.78
N ASN A 105 2.01 -18.75 -13.98
CA ASN A 105 1.80 -20.21 -13.98
C ASN A 105 2.34 -20.88 -12.70
N MET A 106 2.00 -20.30 -11.54
CA MET A 106 2.35 -20.82 -10.22
C MET A 106 1.18 -21.56 -9.60
N GLU A 107 1.49 -22.55 -8.76
CA GLU A 107 0.49 -23.21 -7.92
C GLU A 107 -0.07 -22.25 -6.86
N TRP A 108 -1.37 -22.42 -6.57
CA TRP A 108 -2.04 -21.71 -5.51
C TRP A 108 -1.63 -22.29 -4.14
N ASN A 109 -1.26 -21.44 -3.19
CA ASN A 109 -0.88 -21.85 -1.86
C ASN A 109 -2.02 -21.62 -0.86
N ASP A 110 -2.85 -22.64 -0.61
CA ASP A 110 -3.97 -22.57 0.32
C ASP A 110 -3.54 -22.33 1.78
N ILE A 111 -2.31 -22.70 2.16
CA ILE A 111 -1.79 -22.50 3.52
C ILE A 111 -1.57 -21.01 3.77
N VAL A 112 -1.04 -20.29 2.78
CA VAL A 112 -0.70 -18.87 2.90
C VAL A 112 -1.88 -17.98 2.51
N ALA A 113 -2.48 -18.22 1.34
CA ALA A 113 -3.55 -17.38 0.80
C ALA A 113 -4.94 -17.74 1.33
N GLY A 114 -5.12 -18.97 1.84
CA GLY A 114 -6.44 -19.53 2.10
C GLY A 114 -7.19 -19.84 0.81
N LYS A 115 -8.52 -19.98 0.91
CA LYS A 115 -9.36 -20.26 -0.27
C LYS A 115 -9.44 -19.06 -1.21
N LYS A 116 -9.49 -19.35 -2.51
CA LYS A 116 -9.85 -18.37 -3.55
C LYS A 116 -11.21 -17.73 -3.27
N ILE A 117 -11.39 -16.51 -3.77
CA ILE A 117 -12.67 -15.81 -3.67
C ILE A 117 -13.65 -16.44 -4.66
N PRO A 118 -14.95 -16.57 -4.31
CA PRO A 118 -15.96 -16.98 -5.26
C PRO A 118 -15.95 -16.10 -6.52
N ILE A 119 -16.05 -16.73 -7.69
CA ILE A 119 -16.02 -16.03 -8.98
C ILE A 119 -17.14 -14.97 -9.06
N SER A 120 -18.32 -15.25 -8.50
CA SER A 120 -19.44 -14.31 -8.45
C SER A 120 -19.08 -13.00 -7.77
N GLU A 121 -18.43 -13.08 -6.60
CA GLU A 121 -17.99 -11.91 -5.83
C GLU A 121 -16.88 -11.14 -6.58
N SER A 122 -15.91 -11.85 -7.17
CA SER A 122 -14.85 -11.23 -7.97
C SER A 122 -15.42 -10.47 -9.19
N ILE A 123 -16.42 -11.03 -9.87
CA ILE A 123 -17.08 -10.41 -11.02
C ILE A 123 -17.88 -9.17 -10.60
N GLU A 124 -18.56 -9.19 -9.46
CA GLU A 124 -19.32 -8.04 -8.95
C GLU A 124 -18.41 -6.82 -8.73
N TYR A 125 -17.29 -7.01 -8.04
CA TYR A 125 -16.30 -5.95 -7.84
C TYR A 125 -15.69 -5.47 -9.17
N ALA A 126 -15.39 -6.40 -10.09
CA ALA A 126 -14.87 -6.05 -11.40
C ALA A 126 -15.87 -5.17 -12.17
N GLN A 127 -17.14 -5.55 -12.24
CA GLN A 127 -18.18 -4.78 -12.94
C GLN A 127 -18.32 -3.36 -12.39
N LYS A 128 -18.30 -3.21 -11.06
CA LYS A 128 -18.36 -1.91 -10.40
C LYS A 128 -17.18 -1.00 -10.78
N HIS A 129 -15.97 -1.55 -10.82
CA HIS A 129 -14.78 -0.81 -11.25
C HIS A 129 -14.88 -0.39 -12.73
N LEU A 130 -15.25 -1.34 -13.59
CA LEU A 130 -15.32 -1.12 -15.04
C LEU A 130 -16.38 -0.08 -15.41
N ALA A 131 -17.50 -0.05 -14.68
CA ALA A 131 -18.55 0.95 -14.88
C ALA A 131 -18.12 2.38 -14.51
N THR A 132 -17.13 2.54 -13.62
CA THR A 132 -16.75 3.85 -13.05
C THR A 132 -15.42 4.38 -13.60
N GLU A 133 -14.39 3.54 -13.69
CA GLU A 133 -13.02 3.91 -14.09
C GLU A 133 -12.59 3.30 -15.43
N GLY A 134 -13.33 2.30 -15.94
CA GLY A 134 -13.04 1.60 -17.20
C GLY A 134 -11.78 0.73 -17.18
N GLU A 135 -11.37 0.23 -18.36
CA GLU A 135 -10.26 -0.74 -18.52
C GLU A 135 -8.90 -0.09 -18.83
N ARG A 136 -8.89 1.17 -19.27
CA ARG A 136 -7.69 1.82 -19.85
C ARG A 136 -6.46 1.75 -18.94
N ARG A 137 -6.66 1.83 -17.62
CA ARG A 137 -5.57 1.82 -16.62
C ARG A 137 -5.20 0.42 -16.12
N LEU A 138 -5.84 -0.62 -16.63
CA LEU A 138 -5.62 -2.03 -16.24
C LEU A 138 -4.69 -2.77 -17.22
N HIS A 139 -4.65 -2.35 -18.47
CA HIS A 139 -3.73 -2.89 -19.48
C HIS A 139 -2.26 -2.69 -19.10
N ASN A 140 -1.42 -3.61 -19.61
CA ASN A 140 0.04 -3.54 -19.51
C ASN A 140 0.55 -3.40 -18.08
N TRP A 141 -0.08 -4.13 -17.15
CA TRP A 141 0.21 -4.03 -15.72
C TRP A 141 1.69 -4.27 -15.37
N TYR A 142 2.31 -5.27 -16.00
CA TYR A 142 3.74 -5.56 -15.84
C TYR A 142 4.58 -5.13 -17.03
N LEU A 143 4.13 -5.43 -18.25
CA LEU A 143 4.92 -5.26 -19.47
C LEU A 143 4.24 -4.30 -20.44
N ASN A 144 4.99 -3.32 -20.96
CA ASN A 144 4.52 -2.41 -22.00
C ASN A 144 4.81 -2.90 -23.42
N ALA A 145 5.72 -3.87 -23.58
CA ALA A 145 6.03 -4.53 -24.83
C ALA A 145 6.42 -6.00 -24.59
N PRO A 146 6.33 -6.87 -25.60
CA PRO A 146 6.89 -8.23 -25.55
C PRO A 146 8.40 -8.19 -25.29
N MET A 147 8.90 -9.12 -24.46
CA MET A 147 10.31 -9.20 -24.11
C MET A 147 10.85 -10.63 -24.26
N SER A 148 12.03 -10.76 -24.85
CA SER A 148 12.68 -12.04 -25.13
C SER A 148 13.45 -12.61 -23.93
N VAL A 149 12.76 -12.77 -22.80
CA VAL A 149 13.31 -13.35 -21.56
C VAL A 149 12.59 -14.68 -21.26
N SER A 150 13.26 -15.64 -20.61
CA SER A 150 12.60 -16.89 -20.19
C SER A 150 11.53 -16.61 -19.12
N ALA A 151 10.50 -17.45 -19.05
CA ALA A 151 9.39 -17.23 -18.11
C ALA A 151 9.84 -17.15 -16.63
N PRO A 152 10.70 -18.04 -16.10
CA PRO A 152 11.15 -17.96 -14.71
C PRO A 152 11.91 -16.67 -14.37
N LEU A 153 12.71 -16.15 -15.31
CA LEU A 153 13.43 -14.89 -15.13
C LEU A 153 12.48 -13.69 -15.24
N MET A 154 11.50 -13.75 -16.13
CA MET A 154 10.48 -12.71 -16.26
C MET A 154 9.63 -12.58 -14.99
N VAL A 155 9.30 -13.70 -14.35
CA VAL A 155 8.62 -13.72 -13.04
C VAL A 155 9.40 -12.92 -12.00
N MET A 156 10.71 -13.20 -11.87
CA MET A 156 11.58 -12.49 -10.92
C MET A 156 11.62 -10.97 -11.21
N LEU A 157 11.67 -10.55 -12.47
CA LEU A 157 11.61 -9.13 -12.85
C LEU A 157 10.27 -8.51 -12.45
N CYS A 158 9.15 -9.18 -12.73
CA CYS A 158 7.82 -8.71 -12.35
C CYS A 158 7.65 -8.60 -10.82
N GLN A 159 8.18 -9.56 -10.07
CA GLN A 159 8.21 -9.52 -8.61
C GLN A 159 9.08 -8.38 -8.06
N SER A 160 10.26 -8.16 -8.65
CA SER A 160 11.12 -7.01 -8.31
C SER A 160 10.41 -5.68 -8.57
N LYS A 161 9.72 -5.54 -9.71
CA LYS A 161 8.87 -4.38 -10.03
C LYS A 161 7.80 -4.16 -8.98
N ASN A 162 7.04 -5.20 -8.62
CA ASN A 162 6.02 -5.10 -7.58
C ASN A 162 6.57 -4.56 -6.26
N MET A 163 7.63 -5.19 -5.75
CA MET A 163 8.19 -4.86 -4.44
C MET A 163 8.75 -3.44 -4.43
N GLY A 164 9.50 -3.07 -5.47
CA GLY A 164 10.10 -1.74 -5.53
C GLY A 164 9.08 -0.62 -5.79
N TRP A 165 8.02 -0.89 -6.56
CA TRP A 165 6.93 0.06 -6.80
C TRP A 165 6.22 0.40 -5.49
N ASP A 166 5.79 -0.62 -4.75
CA ASP A 166 5.07 -0.41 -3.50
C ASP A 166 5.96 0.22 -2.41
N ALA A 167 7.22 -0.24 -2.29
CA ALA A 167 8.19 0.34 -1.37
C ALA A 167 8.44 1.83 -1.67
N GLY A 168 8.58 2.19 -2.96
CA GLY A 168 8.73 3.57 -3.40
C GLY A 168 7.56 4.46 -3.00
N LEU A 169 6.33 3.98 -3.20
CA LEU A 169 5.12 4.72 -2.82
C LEU A 169 4.97 4.89 -1.31
N LYS A 170 5.23 3.84 -0.53
CA LYS A 170 5.21 3.93 0.94
C LYS A 170 6.27 4.87 1.48
N ARG A 171 7.48 4.87 0.89
CA ARG A 171 8.54 5.82 1.24
C ARG A 171 8.12 7.27 0.99
N LYS A 172 7.63 7.57 -0.23
CA LYS A 172 7.13 8.92 -0.59
C LYS A 172 5.99 9.36 0.34
N THR A 173 5.06 8.46 0.66
CA THR A 173 3.93 8.74 1.58
C THR A 173 4.40 9.00 3.00
N SER A 174 5.31 8.18 3.52
CA SER A 174 5.90 8.37 4.86
C SER A 174 6.70 9.66 4.97
N THR A 175 7.43 10.06 3.92
CA THR A 175 8.15 11.35 3.88
C THR A 175 7.17 12.51 3.87
N PHE A 176 6.13 12.47 3.04
CA PHE A 176 5.09 13.51 3.00
C PHE A 176 4.42 13.70 4.35
N LEU A 177 4.02 12.59 4.98
CA LEU A 177 3.51 12.59 6.33
C LEU A 177 4.53 13.22 7.30
N SER A 178 5.84 12.95 7.15
CA SER A 178 6.86 13.41 8.13
C SER A 178 7.06 14.90 8.09
N ILE A 179 6.92 15.48 6.90
CA ILE A 179 6.88 16.92 6.71
C ILE A 179 5.65 17.51 7.39
N ILE A 180 4.46 16.92 7.22
CA ILE A 180 3.24 17.41 7.89
C ILE A 180 3.40 17.39 9.41
N LEU A 181 3.92 16.30 9.97
CA LEU A 181 4.13 16.21 11.42
C LEU A 181 5.13 17.28 11.89
N ALA A 182 6.25 17.45 11.20
CA ALA A 182 7.25 18.46 11.56
C ALA A 182 6.65 19.88 11.53
N LEU A 183 5.84 20.20 10.52
CA LEU A 183 5.14 21.48 10.45
C LEU A 183 4.16 21.68 11.62
N ASN A 184 3.43 20.64 12.02
CA ASN A 184 2.54 20.71 13.19
C ASN A 184 3.33 20.97 14.48
N ILE A 185 4.49 20.33 14.67
CA ILE A 185 5.37 20.56 15.83
C ILE A 185 5.92 22.00 15.83
N ILE A 186 6.32 22.52 14.67
CA ILE A 186 6.80 23.91 14.55
C ILE A 186 5.68 24.90 14.88
N MET A 187 4.47 24.69 14.33
CA MET A 187 3.30 25.52 14.64
C MET A 187 2.99 25.49 16.13
N PHE A 188 3.08 24.32 16.76
CA PHE A 188 2.91 24.19 18.20
C PHE A 188 3.96 24.99 18.98
N ALA A 189 5.23 24.89 18.62
CA ALA A 189 6.31 25.64 19.27
C ALA A 189 6.09 27.16 19.14
N ILE A 190 5.64 27.64 17.98
CA ILE A 190 5.28 29.05 17.76
C ILE A 190 4.13 29.46 18.70
N THR A 191 3.02 28.71 18.72
CA THR A 191 1.89 29.01 19.61
C THR A 191 2.31 29.03 21.07
N PHE A 192 3.16 28.09 21.50
CA PHE A 192 3.67 28.03 22.86
C PHE A 192 4.45 29.30 23.24
N ILE A 193 5.34 29.79 22.36
CA ILE A 193 6.13 31.01 22.60
C ILE A 193 5.24 32.24 22.74
N PHE A 194 4.22 32.39 21.87
CA PHE A 194 3.38 33.59 21.86
C PHE A 194 2.29 33.60 22.94
N THR A 195 1.82 32.43 23.39
CA THR A 195 0.72 32.34 24.37
C THR A 195 1.19 32.20 25.81
N ASN A 196 2.46 31.81 26.03
CA ASN A 196 3.06 31.55 27.35
C ASN A 196 2.10 30.79 28.29
N PRO A 197 1.67 29.56 27.90
CA PRO A 197 0.62 28.85 28.61
C PRO A 197 1.11 28.39 29.99
N THR A 198 0.17 28.31 30.94
CA THR A 198 0.44 27.67 32.24
C THR A 198 0.82 26.20 32.07
N TYR A 199 1.49 25.61 33.07
CA TYR A 199 1.84 24.18 33.07
C TYR A 199 0.64 23.26 32.80
N LEU A 200 -0.53 23.57 33.37
CA LEU A 200 -1.74 22.79 33.18
C LEU A 200 -2.29 22.89 31.74
N GLN A 201 -2.25 24.10 31.15
CA GLN A 201 -2.65 24.32 29.75
C GLN A 201 -1.71 23.59 28.78
N PHE A 202 -0.41 23.57 29.07
CA PHE A 202 0.57 22.80 28.30
C PHE A 202 0.26 21.30 28.33
N ILE A 203 0.06 20.71 29.52
CA ILE A 203 -0.28 19.29 29.64
C ILE A 203 -1.57 18.96 28.89
N ALA A 204 -2.61 19.78 29.05
CA ALA A 204 -3.89 19.57 28.38
C ALA A 204 -3.72 19.54 26.84
N PHE A 205 -2.90 20.46 26.31
CA PHE A 205 -2.63 20.53 24.87
C PHE A 205 -1.82 19.32 24.37
N VAL A 206 -0.80 18.88 25.11
CA VAL A 206 -0.04 17.65 24.77
C VAL A 206 -0.95 16.43 24.79
N ALA A 207 -1.82 16.30 25.81
CA ALA A 207 -2.77 15.19 25.92
C ALA A 207 -3.74 15.13 24.73
N ILE A 208 -4.18 16.30 24.24
CA ILE A 208 -5.02 16.44 23.05
C ILE A 208 -4.31 15.96 21.78
N LEU A 209 -3.01 16.29 21.61
CA LEU A 209 -2.26 15.95 20.41
C LEU A 209 -1.69 14.53 20.39
N LEU A 210 -1.57 13.89 21.55
CA LEU A 210 -0.95 12.58 21.69
C LEU A 210 -1.58 11.51 20.78
N PRO A 211 -2.92 11.39 20.65
CA PRO A 211 -3.53 10.41 19.73
C PRO A 211 -3.16 10.65 18.26
N THR A 212 -3.10 11.93 17.85
CA THR A 212 -2.68 12.32 16.49
C THR A 212 -1.23 11.91 16.23
N TYR A 213 -0.33 12.18 17.18
CA TYR A 213 1.06 11.75 17.09
C TYR A 213 1.19 10.22 17.07
N GLN A 214 0.41 9.51 17.90
CA GLN A 214 0.43 8.06 17.95
C GLN A 214 -0.03 7.44 16.63
N PHE A 215 -1.12 7.94 16.04
CA PHE A 215 -1.59 7.53 14.72
C PHE A 215 -0.50 7.70 13.67
N TYR A 216 0.09 8.90 13.65
CA TYR A 216 1.15 9.28 12.74
C TYR A 216 2.36 8.35 12.84
N TYR A 217 2.88 8.19 14.06
CA TYR A 217 4.05 7.37 14.35
C TYR A 217 3.80 5.93 13.94
N ARG A 218 2.64 5.37 14.30
CA ARG A 218 2.27 3.99 13.97
C ARG A 218 2.24 3.78 12.46
N TYR A 219 1.53 4.63 11.71
CA TYR A 219 1.40 4.50 10.26
C TYR A 219 2.77 4.54 9.56
N VAL A 220 3.63 5.48 9.95
CA VAL A 220 4.96 5.64 9.35
C VAL A 220 5.91 4.52 9.77
N SER A 221 5.87 4.08 11.03
CA SER A 221 6.67 2.98 11.53
C SER A 221 6.32 1.67 10.81
N GLU A 222 5.03 1.38 10.66
CA GLU A 222 4.54 0.21 9.90
C GLU A 222 4.97 0.29 8.43
N ASN A 223 4.86 1.45 7.79
CA ASN A 223 5.35 1.63 6.42
C ASN A 223 6.87 1.43 6.31
N LYS A 224 7.67 1.93 7.26
CA LYS A 224 9.13 1.74 7.26
C LYS A 224 9.50 0.26 7.37
N LYS A 225 8.84 -0.48 8.27
CA LYS A 225 9.03 -1.95 8.41
C LYS A 225 8.64 -2.68 7.12
N SER A 226 7.51 -2.30 6.54
CA SER A 226 7.01 -2.82 5.25
C SER A 226 8.04 -2.57 4.14
N VAL A 227 8.54 -1.35 4.00
CA VAL A 227 9.54 -0.96 3.00
C VAL A 227 10.85 -1.73 3.18
N ALA A 228 11.36 -1.85 4.41
CA ALA A 228 12.60 -2.58 4.69
C ALA A 228 12.52 -4.04 4.23
N ARG A 229 11.43 -4.74 4.59
CA ARG A 229 11.22 -6.14 4.17
C ARG A 229 11.07 -6.27 2.65
N ALA A 230 10.37 -5.34 2.00
CA ALA A 230 10.24 -5.35 0.53
C ALA A 230 11.59 -5.11 -0.17
N ASP A 231 12.43 -4.22 0.36
CA ASP A 231 13.76 -3.95 -0.19
C ASP A 231 14.73 -5.13 0.04
N GLU A 232 14.66 -5.81 1.18
CA GLU A 232 15.43 -7.04 1.46
C GLU A 232 15.10 -8.15 0.45
N LEU A 233 13.80 -8.43 0.26
CA LEU A 233 13.34 -9.44 -0.71
C LEU A 233 13.69 -9.05 -2.15
N ARG A 234 13.52 -7.77 -2.50
CA ARG A 234 13.91 -7.26 -3.83
C ARG A 234 15.41 -7.42 -4.06
N THR A 235 16.24 -7.10 -3.07
CA THR A 235 17.70 -7.26 -3.16
C THR A 235 18.07 -8.72 -3.38
N LEU A 236 17.41 -9.64 -2.69
CA LEU A 236 17.61 -11.09 -2.88
C LEU A 236 17.28 -11.51 -4.32
N VAL A 237 16.14 -11.06 -4.86
CA VAL A 237 15.75 -11.34 -6.26
C VAL A 237 16.73 -10.73 -7.26
N GLU A 238 17.14 -9.47 -7.07
CA GLU A 238 18.09 -8.79 -7.95
C GLU A 238 19.49 -9.44 -7.90
N ASN A 239 19.92 -9.92 -6.74
CA ASN A 239 21.17 -10.67 -6.61
C ASN A 239 21.11 -12.00 -7.35
N THR A 240 19.99 -12.74 -7.25
CA THR A 240 19.78 -13.95 -8.05
C THR A 240 19.85 -13.64 -9.55
N LEU A 241 19.16 -12.59 -10.02
CA LEU A 241 19.22 -12.19 -11.44
C LEU A 241 20.65 -11.87 -11.89
N ARG A 242 21.42 -11.11 -11.09
CA ARG A 242 22.83 -10.81 -11.38
C ARG A 242 23.70 -12.07 -11.43
N GLN A 243 23.45 -13.03 -10.55
CA GLN A 243 24.15 -14.32 -10.57
C GLN A 243 23.86 -15.08 -11.86
N VAL A 244 22.59 -15.13 -12.29
CA VAL A 244 22.22 -15.76 -13.57
C VAL A 244 22.91 -15.08 -14.76
N VAL A 245 22.94 -13.74 -14.79
CA VAL A 245 23.68 -13.00 -15.83
C VAL A 245 25.17 -13.36 -15.81
N LYS A 246 25.79 -13.45 -14.63
CA LYS A 246 27.20 -13.77 -14.50
C LYS A 246 27.51 -15.20 -14.96
N GLU A 247 26.73 -16.17 -14.50
CA GLU A 247 26.95 -17.59 -14.74
C GLU A 247 26.45 -18.05 -16.12
N HIS A 248 25.63 -17.23 -16.79
CA HIS A 248 24.96 -17.58 -18.06
C HIS A 248 24.18 -18.91 -17.98
N ALA A 249 23.72 -19.26 -16.78
CA ALA A 249 22.99 -20.48 -16.48
C ALA A 249 22.14 -20.28 -15.22
N TYR A 250 21.11 -21.10 -15.07
CA TYR A 250 20.30 -21.17 -13.84
C TYR A 250 19.57 -22.52 -13.75
N ASP A 251 19.42 -23.02 -12.52
CA ASP A 251 18.52 -24.12 -12.23
C ASP A 251 17.08 -23.62 -12.22
N LYS A 252 16.30 -24.08 -13.20
CA LYS A 252 14.90 -23.73 -13.35
C LYS A 252 14.06 -24.10 -12.13
N LYS A 253 14.24 -25.30 -11.55
CA LYS A 253 13.43 -25.76 -10.42
C LYS A 253 13.72 -24.95 -9.17
N ALA A 254 15.01 -24.66 -8.91
CA ALA A 254 15.40 -23.80 -7.80
C ALA A 254 14.80 -22.39 -7.95
N LEU A 255 14.84 -21.82 -9.16
CA LEU A 255 14.35 -20.48 -9.43
C LEU A 255 12.81 -20.38 -9.32
N GLU A 256 12.08 -21.38 -9.83
CA GLU A 256 10.62 -21.47 -9.70
C GLU A 256 10.20 -21.59 -8.22
N LYS A 257 10.90 -22.44 -7.45
CA LYS A 257 10.68 -22.58 -6.01
C LYS A 257 10.93 -21.26 -5.28
N GLN A 258 12.04 -20.58 -5.58
CA GLN A 258 12.34 -19.27 -4.99
C GLN A 258 11.27 -18.23 -5.36
N SER A 259 10.83 -18.20 -6.62
CA SER A 259 9.80 -17.29 -7.10
C SER A 259 8.47 -17.49 -6.37
N ARG A 260 8.08 -18.74 -6.10
CA ARG A 260 6.88 -19.06 -5.32
C ARG A 260 6.98 -18.57 -3.87
N LEU A 261 8.13 -18.77 -3.23
CA LEU A 261 8.38 -18.29 -1.87
C LEU A 261 8.35 -16.75 -1.79
N VAL A 262 8.90 -16.06 -2.81
CA VAL A 262 8.81 -14.60 -2.91
C VAL A 262 7.35 -14.17 -3.11
N GLN A 263 6.59 -14.89 -3.94
CA GLN A 263 5.17 -14.59 -4.16
C GLN A 263 4.34 -14.73 -2.87
N ASP A 264 4.59 -15.76 -2.05
CA ASP A 264 3.97 -15.91 -0.74
C ASP A 264 4.24 -14.70 0.18
N GLN A 265 5.46 -14.14 0.13
CA GLN A 265 5.77 -12.93 0.88
C GLN A 265 5.07 -11.69 0.31
N ILE A 266 4.97 -11.57 -1.01
CA ILE A 266 4.22 -10.48 -1.69
C ILE A 266 2.73 -10.53 -1.31
N PHE A 267 2.13 -11.72 -1.25
CA PHE A 267 0.75 -11.89 -0.78
C PHE A 267 0.58 -11.39 0.66
N ASN A 268 1.41 -11.89 1.58
CA ASN A 268 1.33 -11.52 3.00
C ASN A 268 1.48 -10.01 3.20
N TYR A 269 2.39 -9.42 2.42
CA TYR A 269 2.64 -8.00 2.38
C TYR A 269 1.41 -7.20 1.92
N ARG A 270 0.72 -7.61 0.86
CA ARG A 270 -0.50 -6.96 0.36
C ARG A 270 -1.68 -7.13 1.31
N ALA A 271 -1.80 -8.29 1.96
CA ALA A 271 -2.86 -8.59 2.90
C ALA A 271 -2.75 -7.77 4.20
N THR A 272 -1.52 -7.50 4.65
CA THR A 272 -1.27 -6.85 5.95
C THR A 272 -0.86 -5.38 5.84
N GLY A 273 -0.25 -4.97 4.72
CA GLY A 273 0.33 -3.64 4.55
C GLY A 273 -0.69 -2.49 4.59
N ASN A 274 -0.19 -1.30 4.91
CA ASN A 274 -0.99 -0.08 4.86
C ASN A 274 -1.21 0.35 3.40
N PRO A 275 -2.47 0.60 3.00
CA PRO A 275 -2.76 1.03 1.64
C PRO A 275 -2.31 2.48 1.44
N VAL A 276 -1.71 2.73 0.28
CA VAL A 276 -1.27 4.08 -0.10
C VAL A 276 -2.45 4.83 -0.78
N PRO A 277 -2.72 6.10 -0.41
CA PRO A 277 -3.79 6.88 -1.04
C PRO A 277 -3.64 7.00 -2.56
N ASP A 278 -4.76 6.93 -3.30
CA ASP A 278 -4.75 6.91 -4.77
C ASP A 278 -4.15 8.15 -5.42
N PHE A 279 -4.22 9.32 -4.77
CA PHE A 279 -3.58 10.53 -5.30
C PHE A 279 -2.05 10.40 -5.35
N MET A 280 -1.43 9.67 -4.41
CA MET A 280 0.01 9.40 -4.42
C MET A 280 0.38 8.49 -5.59
N HIS A 281 -0.47 7.51 -5.90
CA HIS A 281 -0.31 6.67 -7.09
C HIS A 281 -0.41 7.52 -8.37
N LYS A 282 -1.50 8.30 -8.51
CA LYS A 282 -1.77 9.12 -9.71
C LYS A 282 -0.65 10.13 -9.99
N ARG A 283 -0.08 10.76 -8.95
CA ARG A 283 1.00 11.75 -9.10
C ARG A 283 2.31 11.16 -9.61
N ASN A 284 2.61 9.91 -9.26
CA ASN A 284 3.93 9.32 -9.51
C ASN A 284 3.96 8.28 -10.62
N ARG A 285 2.77 7.84 -11.09
CA ARG A 285 2.59 6.71 -12.00
C ARG A 285 3.50 6.78 -13.23
N THR A 286 3.44 7.85 -14.02
CA THR A 286 4.20 7.96 -15.27
C THR A 286 5.71 7.83 -15.04
N LYS A 287 6.24 8.52 -14.01
CA LYS A 287 7.67 8.46 -13.67
C LYS A 287 8.10 7.08 -13.20
N ASP A 288 7.25 6.42 -12.40
CA ASP A 288 7.53 5.09 -11.89
C ASP A 288 7.40 4.03 -13.02
N GLU A 289 6.45 4.18 -13.95
CA GLU A 289 6.29 3.33 -15.16
C GLU A 289 7.54 3.42 -16.05
N GLU A 290 7.94 4.62 -16.45
CA GLU A 290 9.14 4.85 -17.27
C GLU A 290 10.42 4.32 -16.60
N ARG A 291 10.52 4.41 -15.27
CA ARG A 291 11.67 3.88 -14.53
C ARG A 291 11.75 2.37 -14.66
N TYR A 292 10.62 1.66 -14.52
CA TYR A 292 10.62 0.20 -14.60
C TYR A 292 10.76 -0.31 -16.02
N ASP A 293 10.26 0.41 -17.01
CA ASP A 293 10.48 0.08 -18.41
C ASP A 293 11.98 0.08 -18.74
N ARG A 294 12.71 1.13 -18.34
CA ARG A 294 14.18 1.18 -18.48
C ARG A 294 14.90 0.05 -17.75
N ILE A 295 14.46 -0.31 -16.55
CA ILE A 295 15.05 -1.42 -15.78
C ILE A 295 14.82 -2.75 -16.52
N PHE A 296 13.63 -2.95 -17.06
CA PHE A 296 13.28 -4.19 -17.77
C PHE A 296 14.03 -4.29 -19.10
N GLU A 297 14.19 -3.19 -19.84
CA GLU A 297 15.01 -3.15 -21.05
C GLU A 297 16.46 -3.53 -20.77
N GLU A 298 17.06 -2.96 -19.73
CA GLU A 298 18.42 -3.27 -19.29
C GLU A 298 18.59 -4.76 -18.97
N TYR A 299 17.72 -5.32 -18.11
CA TYR A 299 17.77 -6.76 -17.80
C TYR A 299 17.44 -7.63 -19.01
N SER A 300 16.50 -7.23 -19.87
CA SER A 300 16.14 -8.00 -21.06
C SER A 300 17.33 -8.14 -21.99
N SER A 301 18.16 -7.10 -22.14
CA SER A 301 19.37 -7.16 -22.97
C SER A 301 20.41 -8.14 -22.41
N GLN A 302 20.55 -8.22 -21.09
CA GLN A 302 21.53 -9.07 -20.41
C GLN A 302 21.08 -10.53 -20.28
N LEU A 303 19.77 -10.76 -20.20
CA LEU A 303 19.19 -12.10 -19.98
C LEU A 303 18.82 -12.82 -21.29
N GLN A 304 19.01 -12.17 -22.44
CA GLN A 304 18.68 -12.74 -23.73
C GLN A 304 19.59 -13.94 -24.05
N GLY A 305 18.99 -15.08 -24.37
CA GLY A 305 19.73 -16.27 -24.80
C GLY A 305 20.37 -17.11 -23.69
N ILE A 306 20.13 -16.80 -22.40
CA ILE A 306 20.63 -17.60 -21.29
C ILE A 306 20.00 -18.99 -21.30
N ALA A 307 20.84 -20.02 -21.37
CA ALA A 307 20.43 -21.41 -21.40
C ALA A 307 19.97 -21.89 -20.02
N THR A 308 18.98 -22.78 -20.01
CA THR A 308 18.55 -23.45 -18.77
C THR A 308 19.53 -24.58 -18.49
N SER A 309 20.18 -24.60 -17.31
CA SER A 309 20.96 -25.78 -16.93
C SER A 309 19.98 -26.88 -16.54
N SER A 310 20.05 -28.00 -17.27
CA SER A 310 19.21 -29.20 -17.10
C SER A 310 19.29 -29.79 -15.70
#